data_AF-A0A927Q7C7-F1
#
_entry.id   AF-A0A927Q7C7-F1
#
_cell.length_a   1.000
_cell.length_b   1.000
_cell.length_c   1.000
_cell.angle_alpha   90.00
_cell.angle_beta   90.00
_cell.angle_gamma   90.00
#
_symmetry.space_group_name_H-M   'P 1'
#
loop_
_entity.id
_entity.type
_entity.pdbx_description
1 polymer ?
#
loop_
_entity_poly.entity_id
_entity_poly.type
_entity_poly.pdbx_seq_one_letter_code
_entity_poly.pdbx_strand_id
1 'polypeptide(L)' 'MTGKPDKKAYPLRISAEVINAAQRWADDELRSLNAQIEYVLRDALRKAGRLPKPGSEDDSREA' A
#
# COMPACT_ATOMS: atom_id res chain seq x y z
N MET A 1 -15.95 -1.22 -19.13
CA MET A 1 -16.27 -0.95 -17.71
C MET A 1 -15.07 -1.36 -16.88
N THR A 2 -14.13 -0.46 -16.62
CA THR A 2 -12.90 -0.80 -15.89
C THR A 2 -13.21 -0.84 -14.41
N GLY A 3 -13.21 -2.04 -13.81
CA GLY A 3 -13.45 -2.23 -12.38
C GLY A 3 -12.42 -1.47 -11.55
N LYS A 4 -12.88 -0.79 -10.50
CA LYS A 4 -11.99 -0.17 -9.51
C LYS A 4 -11.17 -1.29 -8.86
N PRO A 5 -9.85 -1.16 -8.69
CA PRO A 5 -9.08 -2.17 -7.97
C PRO A 5 -9.65 -2.33 -6.56
N ASP A 6 -9.98 -3.56 -6.19
CA ASP A 6 -10.52 -3.86 -4.86
C ASP A 6 -9.47 -3.52 -3.80
N LYS A 7 -9.86 -2.66 -2.85
CA LYS A 7 -9.02 -2.30 -1.71
C LYS A 7 -9.45 -3.17 -0.53
N LYS A 8 -8.57 -4.07 -0.10
CA LYS A 8 -8.80 -4.88 1.11
C LYS A 8 -8.30 -4.13 2.34
N ALA A 9 -9.16 -3.96 3.34
CA ALA A 9 -8.73 -3.43 4.63
C ALA A 9 -8.00 -4.52 5.44
N TYR A 10 -6.86 -4.17 6.03
CA TYR A 10 -6.06 -5.09 6.85
C TYR A 10 -5.63 -4.40 8.16
N PRO A 11 -5.87 -5.01 9.34
CA PRO A 11 -5.43 -4.45 10.60
C PRO A 11 -3.90 -4.57 10.74
N LEU A 12 -3.20 -3.44 10.81
CA LEU A 12 -1.75 -3.40 10.93
C LEU A 12 -1.32 -3.37 12.40
N ARG A 13 -0.51 -4.33 12.83
CA ARG A 13 0.21 -4.28 14.12
C ARG A 13 1.57 -3.62 13.89
N ILE A 14 1.75 -2.41 14.39
CA ILE A 14 2.94 -1.59 14.19
C ILE A 14 3.27 -0.81 15.47
N SER A 15 4.53 -0.50 15.70
CA SER A 15 4.93 0.30 16.86
C SER A 15 4.44 1.74 16.72
N ALA A 16 4.15 2.38 17.86
CA ALA A 16 3.69 3.76 17.91
C ALA A 16 4.74 4.73 17.34
N GLU A 17 6.02 4.46 17.56
CA GLU A 17 7.12 5.26 17.01
C GLU A 17 7.09 5.30 15.48
N VAL A 18 6.94 4.13 14.84
CA VAL A 18 6.96 4.04 13.38
C VAL A 18 5.73 4.69 12.76
N ILE A 19 4.53 4.48 13.34
CA ILE A 19 3.32 5.11 12.79
C ILE A 19 3.34 6.63 12.94
N ASN A 20 3.93 7.16 14.02
CA ASN A 20 4.09 8.60 14.22
C ASN A 20 5.10 9.20 13.23
N ALA A 21 6.21 8.51 12.95
CA ALA A 21 7.16 8.94 11.93
C ALA A 21 6.51 8.93 10.53
N ALA A 22 5.74 7.89 10.21
CA ALA A 22 5.01 7.80 8.94
C ALA A 22 3.95 8.90 8.79
N GLN A 23 3.24 9.27 9.87
CA GLN A 23 2.27 10.38 9.87
C GLN A 23 2.94 11.71 9.55
N ARG A 24 4.06 12.04 10.22
CA ARG A 24 4.80 13.28 9.96
C ARG A 24 5.27 13.37 8.51
N TRP A 25 5.82 12.28 7.97
CA TRP A 25 6.23 12.23 6.57
C TRP A 25 5.05 12.40 5.61
N ALA A 26 3.89 11.80 5.92
CA ALA A 26 2.68 11.99 5.12
C ALA A 26 2.22 13.46 5.13
N ASP A 27 2.27 14.12 6.30
CA ASP A 27 1.89 15.53 6.46
C ASP A 27 2.84 16.45 5.65
N ASP A 28 4.15 16.18 5.68
CA ASP A 28 5.15 16.92 4.91
C ASP A 28 4.92 16.82 3.38
N GLU A 29 4.39 15.68 2.91
CA GLU A 29 4.03 15.46 1.50
C GLU A 29 2.57 15.85 1.15
N LEU A 30 1.83 16.44 2.09
CA LEU A 30 0.39 16.77 1.95
C LEU A 30 -0.45 15.54 1.52
N ARG A 31 -0.14 14.39 2.12
CA ARG A 31 -0.75 13.10 1.81
C ARG A 31 -1.45 12.51 3.03
N SER A 32 -2.50 11.71 2.83
CA SER A 32 -3.03 10.89 3.92
C SER A 32 -2.06 9.77 4.31
N LEU A 33 -2.08 9.40 5.59
CA LEU A 33 -1.25 8.31 6.12
C LEU A 33 -1.45 7.00 5.36
N ASN A 34 -2.70 6.63 5.02
CA ASN A 34 -2.97 5.41 4.24
C ASN A 34 -2.33 5.47 2.84
N ALA A 35 -2.38 6.62 2.17
CA ALA A 35 -1.75 6.76 0.86
C ALA A 35 -0.22 6.78 0.97
N GLN A 36 0.35 7.23 2.11
CA GLN A 36 1.79 7.16 2.37
C GLN A 36 2.24 5.72 2.59
N ILE A 37 1.52 4.96 3.41
CA ILE A 37 1.79 3.54 3.66
C ILE A 37 1.73 2.74 2.34
N GLU A 38 0.69 2.94 1.53
CA GLU A 38 0.56 2.30 0.22
C GLU A 38 1.74 2.64 -0.71
N TYR A 39 2.16 3.91 -0.75
CA TYR A 39 3.29 4.34 -1.57
C TYR A 39 4.58 3.63 -1.15
N VAL A 40 4.90 3.63 0.14
CA VAL A 40 6.09 2.99 0.69
C VAL A 40 6.09 1.49 0.41
N LEU A 41 4.98 0.80 0.64
CA LEU A 41 4.86 -0.63 0.39
C LEU A 41 5.04 -0.96 -1.10
N ARG A 42 4.37 -0.22 -1.97
CA ARG A 42 4.47 -0.41 -3.42
C ARG A 42 5.88 -0.14 -3.94
N ASP A 43 6.55 0.90 -3.44
CA ASP A 43 7.92 1.21 -3.79
C ASP A 43 8.89 0.13 -3.30
N ALA A 44 8.75 -0.33 -2.05
CA ALA A 44 9.55 -1.43 -1.50
C ALA A 44 9.37 -2.73 -2.30
N LEU A 45 8.12 -3.10 -2.64
CA LEU A 45 7.83 -4.27 -3.47
C LEU A 45 8.41 -4.13 -4.88
N ARG A 46 8.35 -2.93 -5.48
CA ARG A 46 8.97 -2.65 -6.77
C ARG A 46 10.48 -2.85 -6.73
N LYS A 47 11.15 -2.24 -5.75
CA LYS A 47 12.60 -2.35 -5.54
C LYS A 47 13.03 -3.80 -5.28
N ALA A 48 12.19 -4.58 -4.60
CA ALA A 48 12.41 -6.00 -4.37
C ALA A 48 12.05 -6.91 -5.58
N GLY A 49 11.50 -6.36 -6.67
CA GLY A 49 11.06 -7.14 -7.83
C GLY A 49 9.85 -8.05 -7.54
N ARG A 50 9.01 -7.69 -6.56
CA ARG A 50 7.88 -8.49 -6.05
C ARG A 50 6.50 -8.01 -6.53
N LEU A 51 6.44 -6.93 -7.31
CA LEU A 51 5.19 -6.54 -7.93
C LEU A 51 4.85 -7.48 -9.12
N PRO A 52 3.58 -7.85 -9.29
CA PRO A 52 3.13 -8.61 -10.45
C PRO A 52 3.47 -7.86 -11.75
N LYS A 53 3.81 -8.61 -12.80
CA LYS A 53 4.02 -8.00 -14.12
C LYS A 53 2.66 -7.54 -14.67
N PRO A 54 2.58 -6.40 -15.36
CA PRO A 54 1.33 -5.99 -15.99
C PRO A 54 0.90 -7.08 -16.98
N GLY A 55 -0.20 -7.79 -16.66
CA GLY A 55 -0.72 -8.93 -17.41
C GLY A 55 -0.89 -10.23 -16.61
N SER A 56 -0.33 -10.34 -15.40
CA SER A 56 -0.71 -11.41 -14.47
C SER A 56 -1.94 -10.93 -13.68
N GLU A 57 -3.12 -11.20 -14.20
CA GLU A 57 -4.37 -11.12 -13.43
C GLU A 57 -4.25 -12.10 -12.26
N ASP A 58 -4.08 -11.57 -11.07
CA ASP A 58 -4.11 -12.36 -9.83
C ASP A 58 -5.58 -12.70 -9.58
N ASP A 59 -5.94 -13.92 -9.97
CA ASP A 59 -7.23 -14.58 -9.77
C ASP A 59 -7.43 -14.87 -8.27
N SER A 60 -7.47 -13.83 -7.46
CA SER A 60 -7.97 -13.88 -6.10
C SER A 60 -9.47 -13.58 -6.10
N ARG A 61 -10.21 -14.33 -6.93
CA ARG A 61 -11.63 -14.58 -6.71
C ARG A 61 -11.74 -15.68 -5.66
N GLU A 62 -11.63 -15.31 -4.39
CA GLU A 62 -12.06 -16.18 -3.28
C GLU A 62 -13.30 -15.51 -2.66
N ALA A 63 -14.50 -16.06 -2.87
CA ALA A 63 -15.09 -17.24 -2.23
C ALA A 63 -15.84 -16.86 -0.94
#